data_AF-A0A962R9L4-F1
#
_entry.id   AF-A0A962R9L4-F1
#
_cell.length_a   1.000
_cell.length_b   1.000
_cell.length_c   1.000
_cell.angle_alpha   90.00
_cell.angle_beta   90.00
_cell.angle_gamma   90.00
#
_symmetry.space_group_name_H-M   'P 1'
#
loop_
_entity.id
_entity.type
_entity.pdbx_description
1 polymer ?
#
loop_
_entity_poly.entity_id
_entity_poly.type
_entity_poly.pdbx_seq_one_letter_code
_entity_poly.pdbx_strand_id
1 'polypeptide(L)'
;MTKPRFPNPVITKPMRPWLIALLLLFALLTVNAVYLGAITLREWLSGESLQDSFYLSMFLLHLGLGLLLIVPFAGFGISHLRRALKRANRDAIRAGLGVFVSGWVVILSGLVLTRFGFLEINDPGVRTLTYWLHVLAPGVVVWLFVLHRLAGPPLQWRKGLRWGAIAIVVTLIAGGIQHWQHLQADTRVTRFEPGLAKIVGSERIPAAHLMGDADCAQCHADIAAHSRLSMHRFSSFNNPAYRFSIEDTRKHMLNRDGNVQTTRLCAVCHDLVPLFSGAFDDPDFDPDAAPNVASAQAGITCLGCHAIQGVDSPLGNGDYRIIDPPRYPFAHSENPLLKAINHQLIKAKPGFHKATLLKPVHKTAEFCGACHKVHLPQTFNHYKWLRGQNHYDSFLFSGVSGHRIDSFYYPPKAIPSCAACHMPARPSDDPAARDFTASGVASVHSHSFAAANTGVAALRGDAESGLAERRAFLDDAVRVDLFALQGEEEAETGEIAPLRPTLPNLEAGKRYRLDAVVRTLKLGHHLTQGTADSNELWLEISVRAG
;
A
#
# COMPACT_ATOMS: atom_id res chain seq x y z
N MET A 1 38.10 22.84 -61.20
CA MET A 1 37.89 21.87 -60.10
C MET A 1 38.46 22.45 -58.81
N THR A 2 37.63 23.04 -57.98
CA THR A 2 38.02 23.62 -56.68
C THR A 2 38.24 22.51 -55.66
N LYS A 3 39.43 22.45 -55.05
CA LYS A 3 39.74 21.51 -53.95
C LYS A 3 38.66 21.58 -52.87
N PRO A 4 38.16 20.46 -52.34
CA PRO A 4 37.21 20.49 -51.24
C PRO A 4 37.86 21.22 -50.04
N ARG A 5 37.22 22.29 -49.57
CA ARG A 5 37.70 23.20 -48.50
C ARG A 5 37.99 22.52 -47.16
N PHE A 6 37.72 21.22 -47.02
CA PHE A 6 37.97 20.42 -45.81
C PHE A 6 38.27 18.94 -46.17
N PRO A 7 39.55 18.55 -46.36
CA PRO A 7 39.93 17.22 -46.87
C PRO A 7 39.70 16.07 -45.88
N ASN A 8 39.48 16.36 -44.59
CA ASN A 8 39.31 15.32 -43.57
C ASN A 8 37.82 14.95 -43.41
N PRO A 9 37.47 13.66 -43.20
CA PRO A 9 36.09 13.26 -42.88
C PRO A 9 35.62 13.88 -41.55
N VAL A 10 34.32 14.15 -41.43
CA VAL A 10 33.71 14.71 -40.19
C VAL A 10 33.89 13.73 -39.03
N ILE A 11 33.77 12.42 -39.31
CA ILE A 11 33.97 11.33 -38.36
C ILE A 11 35.42 10.85 -38.48
N THR A 12 36.21 11.03 -37.43
CA THR A 12 37.62 10.59 -37.38
C THR A 12 37.76 9.15 -36.87
N LYS A 13 38.94 8.53 -37.05
CA LYS A 13 39.23 7.19 -36.51
C LYS A 13 38.96 7.09 -34.99
N PRO A 14 39.38 8.06 -34.14
CA PRO A 14 39.06 8.03 -32.70
C PRO A 14 37.56 8.12 -32.36
N MET A 15 36.72 8.66 -33.25
CA MET A 15 35.28 8.77 -33.01
C MET A 15 34.50 7.50 -33.37
N ARG A 16 35.12 6.56 -34.11
CA ARG A 16 34.43 5.34 -34.58
C ARG A 16 33.98 4.44 -33.43
N PRO A 17 34.79 4.15 -32.38
CA PRO A 17 34.34 3.33 -31.26
C PRO A 17 33.13 3.94 -30.54
N TRP A 18 33.16 5.26 -30.31
CA TRP A 18 32.06 6.00 -29.69
C TRP A 18 30.77 5.93 -30.51
N LEU A 19 30.87 6.06 -31.84
CA LEU A 19 29.72 5.91 -32.73
C LEU A 19 29.16 4.49 -32.71
N ILE A 20 30.02 3.46 -32.72
CA ILE A 20 29.59 2.06 -32.68
C ILE A 20 28.87 1.78 -31.36
N ALA A 21 29.45 2.21 -30.23
CA ALA A 21 28.84 2.08 -28.91
C ALA A 21 27.48 2.78 -28.85
N LEU A 22 27.41 4.03 -29.33
CA LEU A 22 26.17 4.81 -29.38
C LEU A 22 25.07 4.09 -30.18
N LEU A 23 25.40 3.62 -31.39
CA LEU A 23 24.42 2.94 -32.25
C LEU A 23 23.98 1.59 -31.69
N LEU A 24 24.89 0.83 -31.08
CA LEU A 24 24.58 -0.45 -30.44
C LEU A 24 23.64 -0.23 -29.25
N LEU A 25 23.98 0.67 -28.33
CA LEU A 25 23.17 0.97 -27.15
C LEU A 25 21.81 1.51 -27.53
N PHE A 26 21.75 2.41 -28.52
CA PHE A 26 20.47 2.91 -29.05
C PHE A 26 19.61 1.78 -29.64
N ALA A 27 20.21 0.84 -30.37
CA ALA A 27 19.48 -0.28 -30.94
C ALA A 27 18.93 -1.24 -29.85
N LEU A 28 19.74 -1.56 -28.83
CA LEU A 28 19.31 -2.38 -27.69
C LEU A 28 18.20 -1.69 -26.90
N LEU A 29 18.34 -0.38 -26.62
CA LEU A 29 17.30 0.42 -25.98
C LEU A 29 16.01 0.45 -26.80
N THR A 30 16.10 0.52 -28.13
CA THR A 30 14.93 0.50 -29.01
C THR A 30 14.20 -0.84 -28.90
N VAL A 31 14.92 -1.96 -28.98
CA VAL A 31 14.33 -3.31 -28.82
C VAL A 31 13.63 -3.43 -27.47
N ASN A 32 14.30 -3.02 -26.40
CA ASN A 32 13.78 -3.09 -25.05
C ASN A 32 12.59 -2.14 -24.83
N ALA A 33 12.64 -0.91 -25.34
CA ALA A 33 11.54 0.06 -25.26
C ALA A 33 10.30 -0.39 -26.03
N VAL A 34 10.46 -1.05 -27.18
CA VAL A 34 9.35 -1.64 -27.93
C VAL A 34 8.65 -2.72 -27.11
N TYR A 35 9.41 -3.61 -26.46
CA TYR A 35 8.84 -4.60 -25.55
C TYR A 35 8.08 -3.95 -24.38
N LEU A 36 8.72 -3.02 -23.66
CA LEU A 36 8.09 -2.35 -22.51
C LEU A 36 6.83 -1.57 -22.91
N GLY A 37 6.88 -0.90 -24.07
CA GLY A 37 5.75 -0.19 -24.65
C GLY A 37 4.62 -1.12 -25.07
N ALA A 38 4.93 -2.28 -25.66
CA ALA A 38 3.94 -3.27 -26.06
C ALA A 38 3.18 -3.86 -24.86
N ILE A 39 3.89 -4.19 -23.77
CA ILE A 39 3.23 -4.66 -22.54
C ILE A 39 2.37 -3.55 -21.94
N THR A 40 2.88 -2.32 -21.86
CA THR A 40 2.13 -1.18 -21.32
C THR A 40 0.86 -0.89 -22.15
N LEU A 41 0.95 -0.99 -23.48
CA LEU A 41 -0.19 -0.86 -24.38
C LEU A 41 -1.22 -1.97 -24.15
N ARG A 42 -0.76 -3.22 -23.99
CA ARG A 42 -1.65 -4.36 -23.74
C ARG A 42 -2.35 -4.25 -22.39
N GLU A 43 -1.67 -3.81 -21.34
CA GLU A 43 -2.31 -3.51 -20.05
C GLU A 43 -3.38 -2.43 -20.20
N TRP A 44 -3.09 -1.35 -20.95
CA TRP A 44 -4.05 -0.27 -21.18
C TRP A 44 -5.31 -0.75 -21.93
N LEU A 45 -5.15 -1.66 -22.90
CA LEU A 45 -6.26 -2.23 -23.67
C LEU A 45 -7.06 -3.30 -22.90
N SER A 46 -6.40 -4.09 -22.05
CA SER A 46 -7.04 -5.19 -21.32
C SER A 46 -7.58 -4.79 -19.94
N GLY A 47 -7.02 -3.74 -19.32
CA GLY A 47 -7.29 -3.38 -17.93
C GLY A 47 -6.62 -4.32 -16.91
N GLU A 48 -5.90 -5.34 -17.35
CA GLU A 48 -5.18 -6.28 -16.49
C GLU A 48 -3.74 -5.82 -16.25
N SER A 49 -3.19 -6.13 -15.08
CA SER A 49 -1.77 -5.89 -14.81
C SER A 49 -0.94 -7.06 -15.33
N LEU A 50 -0.11 -6.78 -16.32
CA LEU A 50 0.79 -7.71 -17.01
C LEU A 50 2.26 -7.40 -16.71
N GLN A 51 2.57 -6.38 -15.91
CA GLN A 51 3.93 -6.09 -15.46
C GLN A 51 4.36 -7.10 -14.39
N ASP A 52 5.04 -8.17 -14.78
CA ASP A 52 5.58 -9.19 -13.87
C ASP A 52 7.07 -8.94 -13.52
N SER A 53 7.70 -9.86 -12.78
CA SER A 53 9.13 -9.77 -12.44
C SER A 53 10.04 -9.74 -13.68
N PHE A 54 9.63 -10.33 -14.81
CA PHE A 54 10.40 -10.27 -16.06
C PHE A 54 10.29 -8.88 -16.70
N TYR A 55 9.10 -8.28 -16.76
CA TYR A 55 8.93 -6.89 -17.17
C TYR A 55 9.79 -5.95 -16.33
N LEU A 56 9.81 -6.12 -15.01
CA LEU A 56 10.63 -5.29 -14.11
C LEU A 56 12.13 -5.48 -14.34
N SER A 57 12.56 -6.69 -14.70
CA SER A 57 13.94 -6.97 -15.10
C SER A 57 14.30 -6.30 -16.43
N MET A 58 13.38 -6.30 -17.40
CA MET A 58 13.54 -5.56 -18.65
C MET A 58 13.54 -4.05 -18.44
N PHE A 59 12.77 -3.55 -17.46
CA PHE A 59 12.80 -2.15 -17.06
C PHE A 59 14.14 -1.78 -16.38
N LEU A 60 14.68 -2.65 -15.53
CA LEU A 60 16.03 -2.47 -14.97
C LEU A 60 17.08 -2.42 -16.08
N LEU A 61 16.99 -3.32 -17.07
CA LEU A 61 17.86 -3.30 -18.25
C LEU A 61 17.73 -1.97 -19.02
N HIS A 62 16.51 -1.44 -19.17
CA HIS A 62 16.27 -0.13 -19.79
C HIS A 62 17.03 0.99 -19.08
N LEU A 63 16.91 1.06 -17.76
CA LEU A 63 17.60 2.07 -16.95
C LEU A 63 19.12 1.93 -17.07
N GLY A 64 19.64 0.71 -16.95
CA GLY A 64 21.07 0.44 -17.10
C GLY A 64 21.62 0.84 -18.47
N LEU A 65 20.95 0.44 -19.55
CA LEU A 65 21.34 0.82 -20.91
C LEU A 65 21.23 2.33 -21.15
N GLY A 66 20.21 2.98 -20.59
CA GLY A 66 20.01 4.43 -20.66
C GLY A 66 21.14 5.20 -20.00
N LEU A 67 21.56 4.80 -18.80
CA LEU A 67 22.70 5.39 -18.10
C LEU A 67 24.01 5.18 -18.87
N LEU A 68 24.23 3.98 -19.41
CA LEU A 68 25.40 3.67 -20.23
C LEU A 68 25.45 4.48 -21.53
N LEU A 69 24.30 4.91 -22.08
CA LEU A 69 24.21 5.71 -23.31
C LEU A 69 24.73 7.15 -23.12
N ILE A 70 24.67 7.70 -21.90
CA ILE A 70 24.97 9.12 -21.63
C ILE A 70 26.38 9.49 -22.06
N VAL A 71 27.38 8.72 -21.62
CA VAL A 71 28.80 8.98 -21.89
C VAL A 71 29.11 8.93 -23.40
N PRO A 72 28.76 7.86 -24.15
CA PRO A 72 29.00 7.83 -25.59
C PRO A 72 28.19 8.86 -26.36
N PHE A 73 26.97 9.19 -25.93
CA PHE A 73 26.18 10.26 -26.55
C PHE A 73 26.84 11.63 -26.37
N ALA A 74 27.27 11.98 -25.16
CA ALA A 74 27.97 13.24 -24.90
C ALA A 74 29.31 13.30 -25.65
N GLY A 75 30.13 12.24 -25.53
CA GLY A 75 31.45 12.16 -26.14
C GLY A 75 31.41 12.22 -27.67
N PHE A 76 30.56 11.41 -28.31
CA PHE A 76 30.38 11.44 -29.76
C PHE A 76 29.69 12.73 -30.21
N GLY A 77 28.58 13.12 -29.56
CA GLY A 77 27.77 14.27 -29.95
C GLY A 77 28.55 15.58 -29.92
N ILE A 78 29.27 15.87 -28.84
CA ILE A 78 30.07 17.10 -28.70
C ILE A 78 31.22 17.12 -29.70
N SER A 79 31.98 16.02 -29.82
CA SER A 79 33.12 15.94 -30.72
C SER A 79 32.70 16.03 -32.19
N HIS A 80 31.56 15.43 -32.54
CA HIS A 80 30.96 15.49 -33.86
C HIS A 80 30.45 16.89 -34.19
N LEU A 81 29.68 17.50 -33.27
CA LEU A 81 29.12 18.83 -33.45
C LEU A 81 30.22 19.88 -33.68
N ARG A 82 31.28 19.89 -32.87
CA ARG A 82 32.43 20.82 -33.02
C ARG A 82 33.07 20.76 -34.41
N ARG A 83 33.09 19.59 -35.04
CA ARG A 83 33.65 19.38 -36.40
C ARG A 83 32.61 19.65 -37.49
N ALA A 84 31.35 19.32 -37.24
CA ALA A 84 30.24 19.51 -38.17
C ALA A 84 29.92 20.99 -38.39
N LEU A 85 29.99 21.82 -37.34
CA LEU A 85 29.75 23.28 -37.43
C LEU A 85 30.67 24.01 -38.42
N LYS A 86 31.83 23.41 -38.75
CA LYS A 86 32.79 23.94 -39.73
C LYS A 86 32.42 23.61 -41.19
N ARG A 87 31.34 22.87 -41.44
CA ARG A 87 30.93 22.43 -42.79
C ARG A 87 29.97 23.42 -43.45
N ALA A 88 29.92 23.38 -44.79
CA ALA A 88 29.08 24.27 -45.58
C ALA A 88 27.61 23.84 -45.64
N ASN A 89 27.31 22.55 -45.46
CA ASN A 89 25.95 22.01 -45.51
C ASN A 89 25.15 22.40 -44.27
N ARG A 90 24.36 23.47 -44.38
CA ARG A 90 23.58 24.04 -43.27
C ARG A 90 22.41 23.15 -42.85
N ASP A 91 21.80 22.44 -43.78
CA ASP A 91 20.66 21.58 -43.49
C ASP A 91 21.07 20.35 -42.68
N ALA A 92 22.19 19.71 -43.04
CA ALA A 92 22.77 18.63 -42.24
C ALA A 92 23.17 19.11 -40.84
N ILE A 93 23.69 20.34 -40.70
CA ILE A 93 24.05 20.92 -39.39
C ILE A 93 22.80 21.16 -38.54
N ARG A 94 21.74 21.77 -39.10
CA ARG A 94 20.48 22.04 -38.38
C ARG A 94 19.81 20.76 -37.92
N ALA A 95 19.66 19.78 -38.81
CA ALA A 95 19.10 18.47 -38.46
C ALA A 95 19.96 17.74 -37.41
N GLY A 96 21.30 17.81 -37.53
CA GLY A 96 22.22 17.21 -36.56
C GLY A 96 22.17 17.88 -35.18
N LEU A 97 22.04 19.21 -35.12
CA LEU A 97 21.80 19.93 -33.87
C LEU A 97 20.45 19.54 -33.26
N GLY A 98 19.42 19.39 -34.09
CA GLY A 98 18.11 18.89 -33.69
C GLY A 98 18.20 17.51 -33.02
N VAL A 99 18.91 16.55 -33.64
CA VAL A 99 19.16 15.22 -33.04
C VAL A 99 19.89 15.32 -31.70
N PHE A 100 20.89 16.19 -31.61
CA PHE A 100 21.67 16.36 -30.38
C PHE A 100 20.80 16.92 -29.24
N VAL A 101 19.99 17.95 -29.52
CA VAL A 101 19.09 18.54 -28.53
C VAL A 101 17.99 17.56 -28.13
N SER A 102 17.31 16.92 -29.08
CA SER A 102 16.24 15.96 -28.77
C SER A 102 16.78 14.72 -28.06
N GLY A 103 18.01 14.28 -28.36
CA GLY A 103 18.66 13.20 -27.60
C GLY A 103 18.91 13.58 -26.14
N TRP A 104 19.34 14.82 -25.86
CA TRP A 104 19.41 15.32 -24.48
C TRP A 104 18.05 15.41 -23.80
N VAL A 105 16.99 15.78 -24.53
CA VAL A 105 15.61 15.74 -23.99
C VAL A 105 15.25 14.32 -23.54
N VAL A 106 15.54 13.29 -24.34
CA VAL A 106 15.30 11.88 -23.96
C VAL A 106 16.11 11.50 -22.71
N ILE A 107 17.41 11.83 -22.67
CA ILE A 107 18.28 11.50 -21.55
C ILE A 107 17.84 12.20 -20.26
N LEU A 108 17.63 13.52 -20.31
CA LEU A 108 17.27 14.31 -19.14
C LEU A 108 15.88 13.95 -18.62
N SER A 109 14.91 13.71 -19.51
CA SER A 109 13.58 13.22 -19.10
C SER A 109 13.68 11.84 -18.44
N GLY A 110 14.52 10.94 -18.93
CA GLY A 110 14.76 9.64 -18.31
C GLY A 110 15.38 9.74 -16.91
N LEU A 111 16.38 10.62 -16.73
CA LEU A 111 17.01 10.88 -15.43
C LEU A 111 16.00 11.44 -14.41
N VAL A 112 15.16 12.38 -14.84
CA VAL A 112 14.09 12.94 -13.99
C VAL A 112 13.07 11.86 -13.59
N LEU A 113 12.65 11.00 -14.52
CA LEU A 113 11.71 9.91 -14.24
C LEU A 113 12.29 8.83 -13.32
N THR A 114 13.61 8.66 -13.30
CA THR A 114 14.28 7.64 -12.49
C THR A 114 14.17 7.93 -10.99
N ARG A 115 14.07 9.20 -10.57
CA ARG A 115 13.94 9.62 -9.17
C ARG A 115 15.11 9.14 -8.30
N PHE A 116 16.32 9.54 -8.66
CA PHE A 116 17.47 9.35 -7.76
C PHE A 116 17.26 10.17 -6.49
N GLY A 117 17.83 9.74 -5.35
CA GLY A 117 17.60 10.40 -4.04
C GLY A 117 17.92 11.91 -4.00
N PHE A 118 18.79 12.41 -4.88
CA PHE A 118 19.11 13.84 -5.00
C PHE A 118 18.22 14.61 -6.00
N LEU A 119 17.35 13.91 -6.73
CA LEU A 119 16.46 14.43 -7.77
C LEU A 119 15.13 13.66 -7.75
N GLU A 120 14.31 13.89 -6.71
CA GLU A 120 13.00 13.27 -6.57
C GLU A 120 11.88 14.28 -6.84
N ILE A 121 11.29 14.20 -8.04
CA ILE A 121 10.11 15.01 -8.39
C ILE A 121 8.85 14.17 -8.17
N ASN A 122 8.04 14.56 -7.18
CA ASN A 122 6.81 13.85 -6.80
C ASN A 122 5.53 14.45 -7.42
N ASP A 123 5.61 15.68 -7.93
CA ASP A 123 4.47 16.38 -8.54
C ASP A 123 3.87 15.59 -9.73
N PRO A 124 2.57 15.24 -9.70
CA PRO A 124 1.94 14.46 -10.76
C PRO A 124 1.97 15.14 -12.13
N GLY A 125 1.84 16.47 -12.18
CA GLY A 125 1.81 17.24 -13.42
C GLY A 125 3.16 17.23 -14.13
N VAL A 126 4.22 17.57 -13.42
CA VAL A 126 5.60 17.55 -13.93
C VAL A 126 5.99 16.15 -14.39
N ARG A 127 5.62 15.12 -13.63
CA ARG A 127 5.89 13.73 -14.01
C ARG A 127 5.16 13.30 -15.27
N THR A 128 3.90 13.68 -15.41
CA THR A 128 3.10 13.36 -16.60
C THR A 128 3.70 14.02 -17.85
N LEU A 129 4.07 15.30 -17.75
CA LEU A 129 4.75 16.01 -18.83
C LEU A 129 6.09 15.34 -19.20
N THR A 130 6.92 15.05 -18.19
CA THR A 130 8.23 14.42 -18.39
C THR A 130 8.11 13.03 -19.01
N TYR A 131 7.12 12.25 -18.59
CA TYR A 131 6.80 10.94 -19.18
C TYR A 131 6.49 11.05 -20.67
N TRP A 132 5.58 11.95 -21.05
CA TRP A 132 5.23 12.13 -22.47
C TRP A 132 6.40 12.65 -23.30
N LEU A 133 7.21 13.56 -22.74
CA LEU A 133 8.46 13.98 -23.38
C LEU A 133 9.38 12.79 -23.62
N HIS A 134 9.57 11.91 -22.63
CA HIS A 134 10.44 10.74 -22.74
C HIS A 134 9.92 9.72 -23.76
N VAL A 135 8.60 9.54 -23.87
CA VAL A 135 7.97 8.60 -24.81
C VAL A 135 7.97 9.12 -26.24
N LEU A 136 7.72 10.41 -26.46
CA LEU A 136 7.57 11.00 -27.80
C LEU A 136 8.90 11.47 -28.42
N ALA A 137 9.84 11.97 -27.61
CA ALA A 137 11.11 12.50 -28.09
C ALA A 137 11.96 11.48 -28.89
N PRO A 138 11.97 10.17 -28.59
CA PRO A 138 12.67 9.18 -29.43
C PRO A 138 12.16 9.16 -30.87
N GLY A 139 10.86 9.35 -31.11
CA GLY A 139 10.29 9.47 -32.46
C GLY A 139 10.85 10.69 -33.20
N VAL A 140 10.97 11.81 -32.50
CA VAL A 140 11.59 13.05 -33.04
C VAL A 140 13.08 12.83 -33.31
N VAL A 141 13.81 12.15 -32.43
CA VAL A 141 15.23 11.78 -32.63
C VAL A 141 15.39 10.96 -33.90
N VAL A 142 14.58 9.90 -34.08
CA VAL A 142 14.63 9.04 -35.27
C VAL A 142 14.32 9.83 -36.53
N TRP A 143 13.27 10.65 -36.52
CA TRP A 143 12.90 11.47 -37.68
C TRP A 143 13.99 12.49 -38.06
N LEU A 144 14.52 13.24 -37.10
CA LEU A 144 15.60 14.20 -37.33
C LEU A 144 16.90 13.50 -37.75
N PHE A 145 17.17 12.29 -37.25
CA PHE A 145 18.31 11.48 -37.67
C PHE A 145 18.20 11.05 -39.13
N VAL A 146 17.00 10.66 -39.58
CA VAL A 146 16.73 10.35 -41.00
C VAL A 146 17.00 11.58 -41.87
N LEU A 147 16.45 12.75 -41.52
CA LEU A 147 16.70 14.00 -42.24
C LEU A 147 18.18 14.37 -42.28
N HIS A 148 18.88 14.25 -41.15
CA HIS A 148 20.32 14.49 -41.05
C HIS A 148 21.13 13.60 -42.00
N ARG A 149 20.73 12.35 -42.18
CA ARG A 149 21.41 11.39 -43.07
C ARG A 149 21.01 11.53 -44.53
N LEU A 150 19.78 11.94 -44.84
CA LEU A 150 19.37 12.28 -46.22
C LEU A 150 20.12 13.51 -46.74
N ALA A 151 20.36 14.49 -45.87
CA ALA A 151 21.21 15.65 -46.18
C ALA A 151 22.72 15.32 -46.17
N GLY A 152 23.11 14.08 -45.81
CA GLY A 152 24.49 13.62 -45.65
C GLY A 152 24.78 12.31 -46.41
N PRO A 153 25.70 11.46 -45.92
CA PRO A 153 25.94 10.17 -46.55
C PRO A 153 24.72 9.23 -46.40
N PRO A 154 24.42 8.38 -47.39
CA PRO A 154 23.19 7.59 -47.42
C PRO A 154 23.06 6.66 -46.20
N LEU A 155 21.80 6.39 -45.81
CA LEU A 155 21.43 5.44 -44.77
C LEU A 155 21.55 4.00 -45.29
N GLN A 156 22.07 3.11 -44.45
CA GLN A 156 22.06 1.67 -44.70
C GLN A 156 20.76 1.06 -44.18
N TRP A 157 19.65 1.29 -44.88
CA TRP A 157 18.29 0.86 -44.49
C TRP A 157 18.18 -0.61 -44.07
N ARG A 158 18.95 -1.50 -44.71
CA ARG A 158 19.00 -2.93 -44.35
C ARG A 158 19.37 -3.18 -42.89
N LYS A 159 20.25 -2.37 -42.30
CA LYS A 159 20.63 -2.51 -40.88
C LYS A 159 19.51 -2.07 -39.95
N GLY A 160 18.82 -0.97 -40.28
CA GLY A 160 17.66 -0.50 -39.52
C GLY A 160 16.52 -1.52 -39.54
N LEU A 161 16.19 -2.06 -40.72
CA LEU A 161 15.17 -3.10 -40.89
C LEU A 161 15.49 -4.36 -40.08
N ARG A 162 16.77 -4.79 -40.02
CA ARG A 162 17.19 -5.93 -39.20
C ARG A 162 16.93 -5.71 -37.72
N TRP A 163 17.30 -4.55 -37.17
CA TRP A 163 17.03 -4.24 -35.77
C TRP A 163 15.54 -4.09 -35.47
N GLY A 164 14.76 -3.53 -36.40
CA GLY A 164 13.30 -3.50 -36.30
C GLY A 164 12.69 -4.90 -36.26
N ALA A 165 13.13 -5.82 -37.13
CA ALA A 165 12.70 -7.21 -37.11
C ALA A 165 13.08 -7.91 -35.80
N ILE A 166 14.29 -7.69 -35.28
CA ILE A 166 14.72 -8.22 -33.98
C ILE A 166 13.81 -7.71 -32.86
N ALA A 167 13.47 -6.41 -32.84
CA ALA A 167 12.58 -5.83 -31.83
C ALA A 167 11.20 -6.50 -31.82
N ILE A 168 10.63 -6.74 -33.01
CA ILE A 168 9.34 -7.42 -33.17
C ILE A 168 9.45 -8.87 -32.66
N VAL A 169 10.45 -9.63 -33.10
CA VAL A 169 10.63 -11.03 -32.70
C VAL A 169 10.82 -11.17 -31.20
N VAL A 170 11.69 -10.35 -30.58
CA VAL A 170 11.90 -10.34 -29.13
C VAL A 170 10.61 -10.04 -28.38
N THR A 171 9.83 -9.06 -28.86
CA THR A 171 8.56 -8.68 -28.24
C THR A 171 7.54 -9.82 -28.33
N LEU A 172 7.44 -10.50 -29.48
CA LEU A 172 6.54 -11.64 -29.67
C LEU A 172 6.93 -12.84 -28.81
N ILE A 173 8.22 -13.17 -28.74
CA ILE A 173 8.73 -14.26 -27.90
C ILE A 173 8.47 -13.95 -26.41
N ALA A 174 8.86 -12.76 -25.95
CA ALA A 174 8.68 -12.36 -24.56
C ALA A 174 7.19 -12.30 -24.16
N GLY A 175 6.34 -11.75 -25.04
CA GLY A 175 4.89 -11.75 -24.84
C GLY A 175 4.29 -13.16 -24.83
N GLY A 176 4.79 -14.05 -25.69
CA GLY A 176 4.40 -15.47 -25.72
C GLY A 176 4.77 -16.21 -24.45
N ILE A 177 6.00 -16.02 -23.94
CA ILE A 177 6.46 -16.60 -22.67
C ILE A 177 5.61 -16.10 -21.50
N GLN A 178 5.35 -14.79 -21.42
CA GLN A 178 4.52 -14.22 -20.37
C GLN A 178 3.09 -14.77 -20.42
N HIS A 179 2.51 -14.86 -21.62
CA HIS A 179 1.18 -15.44 -21.77
C HIS A 179 1.15 -16.91 -21.35
N TRP A 180 2.17 -17.69 -21.73
CA TRP A 180 2.33 -19.08 -21.31
C TRP A 180 2.43 -19.21 -19.78
N GLN A 181 3.25 -18.38 -19.13
CA GLN A 181 3.38 -18.36 -17.67
C GLN A 181 2.05 -18.01 -16.99
N HIS A 182 1.29 -17.06 -17.53
CA HIS A 182 -0.03 -16.72 -17.04
C HIS A 182 -1.01 -17.91 -17.15
N LEU A 183 -0.95 -18.69 -18.24
CA LEU A 183 -1.76 -19.90 -18.39
C LEU A 183 -1.36 -21.01 -17.41
N GLN A 184 -0.11 -21.00 -16.92
CA GLN A 184 0.43 -21.94 -15.95
C GLN A 184 0.33 -21.44 -14.49
N ALA A 185 -0.26 -20.28 -14.25
CA ALA A 185 -0.38 -19.73 -12.90
C ALA A 185 -1.09 -20.74 -11.99
N ASP A 186 -0.52 -21.00 -10.80
CA ASP A 186 -1.11 -21.91 -9.84
C ASP A 186 -2.46 -21.33 -9.37
N THR A 187 -3.53 -22.07 -9.62
CA THR A 187 -4.90 -21.71 -9.22
C THR A 187 -5.33 -22.43 -7.95
N ARG A 188 -4.42 -23.17 -7.29
CA ARG A 188 -4.69 -23.84 -6.03
C ARG A 188 -5.18 -22.84 -4.98
N VAL A 189 -6.21 -23.26 -4.26
CA VAL A 189 -6.76 -22.51 -3.13
C VAL A 189 -6.55 -23.34 -1.87
N THR A 190 -5.77 -22.80 -0.94
CA THR A 190 -5.54 -23.41 0.37
C THR A 190 -6.41 -22.71 1.39
N ARG A 191 -7.17 -23.47 2.18
CA ARG A 191 -8.20 -22.96 3.09
C ARG A 191 -7.80 -23.20 4.54
N PHE A 192 -8.24 -22.32 5.43
CA PHE A 192 -7.85 -22.30 6.84
C PHE A 192 -9.07 -22.49 7.76
N GLU A 193 -9.97 -23.41 7.40
CA GLU A 193 -11.16 -23.69 8.20
C GLU A 193 -10.80 -24.01 9.66
N PRO A 194 -11.62 -23.59 10.64
CA PRO A 194 -12.92 -22.91 10.48
C PRO A 194 -12.82 -21.38 10.23
N GLY A 195 -11.61 -20.82 10.19
CA GLY A 195 -11.39 -19.49 9.62
C GLY A 195 -11.65 -19.51 8.11
N LEU A 196 -12.18 -18.42 7.56
CA LEU A 196 -12.60 -18.40 6.15
C LEU A 196 -11.51 -17.87 5.21
N ALA A 197 -10.32 -17.59 5.74
CA ALA A 197 -9.18 -17.09 4.97
C ALA A 197 -8.67 -18.15 4.00
N LYS A 198 -8.15 -17.69 2.86
CA LYS A 198 -7.63 -18.55 1.80
C LYS A 198 -6.35 -17.98 1.20
N ILE A 199 -5.38 -18.85 0.93
CA ILE A 199 -4.25 -18.52 0.07
C ILE A 199 -4.59 -18.94 -1.36
N VAL A 200 -4.29 -18.08 -2.33
CA VAL A 200 -4.41 -18.39 -3.77
C VAL A 200 -3.01 -18.54 -4.37
N GLY A 201 -2.80 -19.61 -5.13
CA GLY A 201 -1.58 -19.89 -5.89
C GLY A 201 -0.38 -20.35 -5.06
N SER A 202 -0.59 -20.69 -3.79
CA SER A 202 0.40 -21.37 -2.95
C SER A 202 -0.26 -22.13 -1.79
N GLU A 203 0.47 -23.08 -1.23
CA GLU A 203 0.06 -23.79 -0.02
C GLU A 203 0.35 -22.98 1.25
N ARG A 204 1.45 -22.23 1.23
CA ARG A 204 1.95 -21.42 2.34
C ARG A 204 2.70 -20.20 1.82
N ILE A 205 2.72 -19.14 2.61
CA ILE A 205 3.52 -17.94 2.38
C ILE A 205 4.66 -17.94 3.40
N PRO A 206 5.95 -17.95 2.98
CA PRO A 206 7.07 -17.91 3.92
C PRO A 206 6.95 -16.74 4.90
N ALA A 207 7.27 -16.95 6.18
CA ALA A 207 7.12 -15.90 7.20
C ALA A 207 7.87 -14.60 6.82
N ALA A 208 9.10 -14.72 6.30
CA ALA A 208 9.90 -13.59 5.81
C ALA A 208 9.21 -12.77 4.71
N HIS A 209 8.32 -13.40 3.92
CA HIS A 209 7.56 -12.72 2.87
C HIS A 209 6.43 -11.86 3.42
N LEU A 210 5.96 -12.11 4.65
CA LEU A 210 4.95 -11.30 5.34
C LEU A 210 5.57 -10.32 6.36
N MET A 211 6.83 -10.51 6.74
CA MET A 211 7.53 -9.69 7.74
C MET A 211 8.38 -8.57 7.13
N GLY A 212 7.80 -7.81 6.19
CA GLY A 212 8.50 -6.76 5.43
C GLY A 212 8.47 -5.34 6.02
N ASP A 213 7.93 -5.14 7.23
CA ASP A 213 7.61 -3.81 7.77
C ASP A 213 8.81 -2.85 7.82
N ALA A 214 10.00 -3.37 8.16
CA ALA A 214 11.23 -2.59 8.20
C ALA A 214 11.66 -2.10 6.81
N ASP A 215 11.39 -2.86 5.75
CA ASP A 215 11.65 -2.45 4.37
C ASP A 215 10.61 -1.42 3.91
N CYS A 216 9.34 -1.61 4.28
CA CYS A 216 8.28 -0.63 4.04
C CYS A 216 8.63 0.73 4.68
N ALA A 217 9.11 0.73 5.93
CA ALA A 217 9.44 1.93 6.69
C ALA A 217 10.54 2.80 6.05
N GLN A 218 11.38 2.25 5.17
CA GLN A 218 12.42 3.02 4.48
C GLN A 218 11.86 4.05 3.49
N CYS A 219 10.66 3.79 2.94
CA CYS A 219 9.93 4.78 2.13
C CYS A 219 8.74 5.36 2.89
N HIS A 220 8.18 4.61 3.85
CA HIS A 220 6.93 4.92 4.55
C HIS A 220 7.12 5.12 6.06
N ALA A 221 8.08 5.96 6.43
CA ALA A 221 8.49 6.15 7.82
C ALA A 221 7.35 6.65 8.73
N ASP A 222 6.56 7.62 8.27
CA ASP A 222 5.44 8.18 9.04
C ASP A 222 4.33 7.13 9.26
N ILE A 223 4.00 6.38 8.21
CA ILE A 223 3.02 5.28 8.30
C ILE A 223 3.51 4.20 9.27
N ALA A 224 4.77 3.81 9.19
CA ALA A 224 5.37 2.85 10.10
C ALA A 224 5.32 3.36 11.55
N ALA A 225 5.62 4.64 11.78
CA ALA A 225 5.54 5.27 13.09
C ALA A 225 4.11 5.25 13.65
N HIS A 226 3.10 5.54 12.83
CA HIS A 226 1.68 5.42 13.23
C HIS A 226 1.34 3.98 13.63
N SER A 227 1.73 3.00 12.82
CA SER A 227 1.40 1.58 13.04
C SER A 227 2.02 0.99 14.29
N ARG A 228 3.18 1.52 14.73
CA ARG A 228 4.01 0.98 15.82
C ARG A 228 3.26 0.79 17.13
N LEU A 229 2.25 1.63 17.41
CA LEU A 229 1.46 1.62 18.64
C LEU A 229 0.02 1.14 18.43
N SER A 230 -0.28 0.60 17.25
CA SER A 230 -1.61 0.11 16.92
C SER A 230 -1.90 -1.25 17.56
N MET A 231 -3.17 -1.53 17.81
CA MET A 231 -3.60 -2.87 18.23
C MET A 231 -3.45 -3.91 17.13
N HIS A 232 -3.33 -3.51 15.85
CA HIS A 232 -2.98 -4.41 14.76
C HIS A 232 -1.54 -4.92 14.90
N ARG A 233 -0.59 -4.04 15.26
CA ARG A 233 0.78 -4.47 15.60
C ARG A 233 0.77 -5.37 16.83
N PHE A 234 -0.07 -5.08 17.82
CA PHE A 234 -0.23 -5.87 19.04
C PHE A 234 -1.42 -6.84 19.00
N SER A 235 -1.58 -7.54 17.88
CA SER A 235 -2.67 -8.50 17.69
C SER A 235 -2.32 -9.93 18.08
N SER A 236 -1.03 -10.29 18.08
CA SER A 236 -0.56 -11.68 18.19
C SER A 236 0.00 -11.97 19.58
N PHE A 237 0.95 -12.91 19.71
CA PHE A 237 1.56 -13.31 20.99
C PHE A 237 2.35 -12.18 21.70
N ASN A 238 2.51 -11.03 21.04
CA ASN A 238 3.04 -9.78 21.60
C ASN A 238 2.02 -8.96 22.43
N ASN A 239 0.79 -9.47 22.56
CA ASN A 239 -0.27 -8.93 23.39
C ASN A 239 -0.57 -9.89 24.54
N PRO A 240 -0.28 -9.51 25.80
CA PRO A 240 -0.44 -10.40 26.95
C PRO A 240 -1.87 -10.95 27.13
N ALA A 241 -2.89 -10.13 26.88
CA ALA A 241 -4.29 -10.54 27.04
C ALA A 241 -4.71 -11.55 25.96
N TYR A 242 -4.31 -11.30 24.71
CA TYR A 242 -4.56 -12.24 23.61
C TYR A 242 -3.79 -13.55 23.80
N ARG A 243 -2.50 -13.45 24.14
CA ARG A 243 -1.60 -14.57 24.36
C ARG A 243 -2.18 -15.56 25.37
N PHE A 244 -2.63 -15.07 26.52
CA PHE A 244 -3.30 -15.89 27.53
C PHE A 244 -4.49 -16.68 26.94
N SER A 245 -5.37 -15.99 26.23
CA SER A 245 -6.58 -16.60 25.65
C SER A 245 -6.26 -17.63 24.57
N ILE A 246 -5.32 -17.35 23.66
CA ILE A 246 -5.01 -18.25 22.55
C ILE A 246 -4.23 -19.48 23.01
N GLU A 247 -3.30 -19.34 23.97
CA GLU A 247 -2.55 -20.48 24.53
C GLU A 247 -3.51 -21.43 25.28
N ASP A 248 -4.41 -20.90 26.11
CA ASP A 248 -5.42 -21.71 26.80
C ASP A 248 -6.39 -22.38 25.82
N THR A 249 -6.87 -21.63 24.82
CA THR A 249 -7.74 -22.19 23.77
C THR A 249 -7.04 -23.32 23.02
N ARG A 250 -5.78 -23.13 22.59
CA ARG A 250 -4.99 -24.17 21.89
C ARG A 250 -4.85 -25.43 22.74
N LYS A 251 -4.53 -25.28 24.02
CA LYS A 251 -4.45 -26.41 24.96
C LYS A 251 -5.79 -27.14 25.10
N HIS A 252 -6.89 -26.40 25.21
CA HIS A 252 -8.22 -26.99 25.30
C HIS A 252 -8.60 -27.74 24.02
N MET A 253 -8.37 -27.14 22.84
CA MET A 253 -8.67 -27.76 21.54
C MET A 253 -7.81 -29.01 21.31
N LEU A 254 -6.53 -28.98 21.68
CA LEU A 254 -5.67 -30.15 21.59
C LEU A 254 -6.21 -31.32 22.44
N ASN A 255 -6.63 -31.04 23.67
CA ASN A 255 -7.21 -32.05 24.56
C ASN A 255 -8.57 -32.58 24.05
N ARG A 256 -9.39 -31.72 23.44
CA ARG A 256 -10.74 -32.06 22.98
C ARG A 256 -10.75 -32.76 21.63
N ASP A 257 -9.96 -32.27 20.68
CA ASP A 257 -10.02 -32.63 19.25
C ASP A 257 -8.76 -33.35 18.76
N GLY A 258 -7.72 -33.47 19.59
CA GLY A 258 -6.44 -34.08 19.22
C GLY A 258 -5.59 -33.22 18.27
N ASN A 259 -5.99 -31.98 18.00
CA ASN A 259 -5.26 -31.03 17.16
C ASN A 259 -5.64 -29.59 17.52
N VAL A 260 -4.93 -28.62 16.93
CA VAL A 260 -5.14 -27.17 17.17
C VAL A 260 -5.81 -26.44 16.01
N GLN A 261 -6.24 -27.13 14.94
CA GLN A 261 -6.71 -26.48 13.70
C GLN A 261 -7.95 -25.60 13.91
N THR A 262 -8.82 -25.93 14.86
CA THR A 262 -9.98 -25.11 15.20
C THR A 262 -9.60 -23.71 15.68
N THR A 263 -8.38 -23.54 16.21
CA THR A 263 -7.83 -22.23 16.62
C THR A 263 -7.42 -21.33 15.46
N ARG A 264 -7.41 -21.83 14.21
CA ARG A 264 -7.27 -21.00 13.00
C ARG A 264 -8.32 -19.89 12.94
N LEU A 265 -9.50 -20.10 13.54
CA LEU A 265 -10.54 -19.07 13.71
C LEU A 265 -9.99 -17.77 14.32
N CYS A 266 -9.08 -17.87 15.27
CA CYS A 266 -8.42 -16.73 15.90
C CYS A 266 -7.29 -16.21 15.00
N ALA A 267 -6.47 -17.12 14.49
CA ALA A 267 -5.25 -16.81 13.76
C ALA A 267 -5.49 -16.06 12.45
N VAL A 268 -6.61 -16.30 11.75
CA VAL A 268 -6.95 -15.59 10.49
C VAL A 268 -7.13 -14.08 10.69
N CYS A 269 -7.30 -13.60 11.93
CA CYS A 269 -7.37 -12.18 12.24
C CYS A 269 -6.19 -11.69 13.09
N HIS A 270 -5.56 -12.56 13.88
CA HIS A 270 -4.55 -12.17 14.87
C HIS A 270 -3.11 -12.56 14.51
N ASP A 271 -2.91 -13.72 13.89
CA ASP A 271 -1.62 -14.41 13.77
C ASP A 271 -1.29 -14.77 12.31
N LEU A 272 -1.52 -13.84 11.39
CA LEU A 272 -1.41 -14.09 9.94
C LEU A 272 -0.04 -14.67 9.52
N VAL A 273 1.05 -14.22 10.15
CA VAL A 273 2.41 -14.67 9.81
C VAL A 273 2.64 -16.14 10.18
N PRO A 274 2.49 -16.58 11.46
CA PRO A 274 2.65 -18.00 11.79
C PRO A 274 1.56 -18.86 11.13
N LEU A 275 0.34 -18.35 10.91
CA LEU A 275 -0.73 -19.09 10.22
C LEU A 275 -0.33 -19.43 8.78
N PHE A 276 -0.06 -18.40 7.96
CA PHE A 276 0.17 -18.60 6.53
C PHE A 276 1.54 -19.21 6.21
N SER A 277 2.50 -19.14 7.14
CA SER A 277 3.76 -19.90 7.01
C SER A 277 3.63 -21.39 7.35
N GLY A 278 2.51 -21.78 7.97
CA GLY A 278 2.23 -23.15 8.40
C GLY A 278 2.73 -23.49 9.81
N ALA A 279 3.40 -22.55 10.49
CA ALA A 279 3.92 -22.78 11.84
C ALA A 279 2.80 -22.91 12.89
N PHE A 280 1.69 -22.19 12.72
CA PHE A 280 0.63 -22.12 13.73
C PHE A 280 -0.13 -23.44 13.93
N ASP A 281 -0.21 -24.29 12.90
CA ASP A 281 -0.92 -25.57 12.96
C ASP A 281 -0.14 -26.66 13.70
N ASP A 282 1.13 -26.42 14.02
CA ASP A 282 1.95 -27.30 14.84
C ASP A 282 1.42 -27.27 16.29
N PRO A 283 1.02 -28.42 16.88
CA PRO A 283 0.65 -28.50 18.28
C PRO A 283 1.79 -28.07 19.23
N ASP A 284 3.04 -28.28 18.83
CA ASP A 284 4.25 -27.95 19.58
C ASP A 284 4.78 -26.53 19.26
N PHE A 285 3.99 -25.71 18.57
CA PHE A 285 4.34 -24.32 18.29
C PHE A 285 4.65 -23.54 19.59
N ASP A 286 5.92 -23.19 19.75
CA ASP A 286 6.41 -22.33 20.82
C ASP A 286 6.59 -20.88 20.31
N PRO A 287 5.81 -19.89 20.80
CA PRO A 287 5.91 -18.49 20.38
C PRO A 287 7.13 -17.75 20.92
N ASP A 288 7.88 -18.33 21.86
CA ASP A 288 9.07 -17.72 22.48
C ASP A 288 10.39 -18.30 21.96
N ALA A 289 10.35 -19.45 21.28
CA ALA A 289 11.53 -20.11 20.74
C ALA A 289 11.76 -19.86 19.23
N ALA A 290 13.02 -19.98 18.80
CA ALA A 290 13.36 -20.01 17.39
C ALA A 290 12.85 -21.31 16.73
N PRO A 291 12.37 -21.27 15.46
CA PRO A 291 12.35 -20.10 14.56
C PRO A 291 11.10 -19.21 14.70
N ASN A 292 10.17 -19.55 15.58
CA ASN A 292 8.82 -18.98 15.63
C ASN A 292 8.73 -17.59 16.24
N VAL A 293 9.60 -17.27 17.21
CA VAL A 293 9.54 -16.04 18.00
C VAL A 293 9.36 -14.78 17.17
N ALA A 294 10.06 -14.65 16.04
CA ALA A 294 9.96 -13.47 15.21
C ALA A 294 8.56 -13.35 14.55
N SER A 295 7.99 -14.46 14.08
CA SER A 295 6.65 -14.51 13.48
C SER A 295 5.53 -14.34 14.50
N ALA A 296 5.67 -14.93 15.69
CA ALA A 296 4.71 -14.84 16.78
C ALA A 296 4.60 -13.41 17.34
N GLN A 297 5.68 -12.63 17.25
CA GLN A 297 5.72 -11.25 17.72
C GLN A 297 5.36 -10.23 16.62
N ALA A 298 5.04 -10.68 15.40
CA ALA A 298 4.85 -9.80 14.25
C ALA A 298 3.52 -9.03 14.27
N GLY A 299 2.47 -9.62 14.85
CA GLY A 299 1.11 -9.09 14.75
C GLY A 299 0.60 -9.06 13.30
N ILE A 300 -0.34 -8.17 13.01
CA ILE A 300 -0.73 -7.83 11.65
C ILE A 300 0.33 -6.88 11.08
N THR A 301 1.13 -7.40 10.15
CA THR A 301 2.17 -6.65 9.42
C THR A 301 1.59 -5.83 8.28
N CYS A 302 2.38 -4.94 7.68
CA CYS A 302 2.00 -4.21 6.47
C CYS A 302 1.54 -5.18 5.37
N LEU A 303 2.27 -6.27 5.16
CA LEU A 303 1.94 -7.28 4.16
C LEU A 303 0.82 -8.23 4.60
N GLY A 304 0.55 -8.38 5.90
CA GLY A 304 -0.63 -9.08 6.40
C GLY A 304 -1.94 -8.45 5.91
N CYS A 305 -2.00 -7.11 5.84
CA CYS A 305 -3.13 -6.39 5.25
C CYS A 305 -2.98 -6.21 3.74
N HIS A 306 -1.86 -5.66 3.27
CA HIS A 306 -1.71 -5.21 1.88
C HIS A 306 -1.54 -6.33 0.85
N ALA A 307 -1.31 -7.58 1.29
CA ALA A 307 -1.32 -8.75 0.41
C ALA A 307 -2.73 -9.28 0.11
N ILE A 308 -3.75 -8.84 0.86
CA ILE A 308 -5.13 -9.26 0.67
C ILE A 308 -5.63 -8.76 -0.70
N GLN A 309 -6.11 -9.70 -1.53
CA GLN A 309 -6.59 -9.40 -2.88
C GLN A 309 -8.08 -9.07 -2.92
N GLY A 310 -8.84 -9.55 -1.94
CA GLY A 310 -10.30 -9.41 -1.91
C GLY A 310 -10.91 -10.03 -0.65
N VAL A 311 -12.14 -9.63 -0.36
CA VAL A 311 -13.03 -10.24 0.61
C VAL A 311 -14.05 -11.04 -0.19
N ASP A 312 -14.21 -12.32 0.13
CA ASP A 312 -15.03 -13.23 -0.68
C ASP A 312 -16.50 -13.22 -0.26
N SER A 313 -16.81 -12.84 0.99
CA SER A 313 -18.19 -12.68 1.47
C SER A 313 -18.29 -11.76 2.71
N PRO A 314 -19.50 -11.28 3.08
CA PRO A 314 -19.71 -10.50 4.28
C PRO A 314 -19.86 -11.35 5.56
N LEU A 315 -19.46 -12.64 5.56
CA LEU A 315 -19.63 -13.54 6.71
C LEU A 315 -18.71 -13.19 7.90
N GLY A 316 -17.59 -12.50 7.65
CA GLY A 316 -16.56 -12.26 8.65
C GLY A 316 -15.62 -13.46 8.82
N ASN A 317 -15.12 -13.72 10.04
CA ASN A 317 -14.19 -14.82 10.36
C ASN A 317 -12.97 -14.92 9.42
N GLY A 318 -12.47 -13.77 8.97
CA GLY A 318 -11.35 -13.66 8.06
C GLY A 318 -11.64 -14.14 6.63
N ASP A 319 -12.87 -14.02 6.11
CA ASP A 319 -13.21 -14.46 4.73
C ASP A 319 -12.62 -13.55 3.63
N TYR A 320 -11.30 -13.55 3.57
CA TYR A 320 -10.49 -12.86 2.59
C TYR A 320 -9.55 -13.84 1.87
N ARG A 321 -9.12 -13.43 0.69
CA ARG A 321 -8.08 -14.14 -0.07
C ARG A 321 -6.78 -13.36 -0.07
N ILE A 322 -5.69 -14.03 0.27
CA ILE A 322 -4.34 -13.48 0.30
C ILE A 322 -3.47 -14.23 -0.72
N ILE A 323 -2.45 -13.55 -1.25
CA ILE A 323 -1.42 -14.14 -2.11
C ILE A 323 -0.06 -13.81 -1.54
N ASP A 324 0.99 -14.57 -1.90
CA ASP A 324 2.35 -14.06 -1.77
C ASP A 324 2.53 -12.95 -2.82
N PRO A 325 2.70 -11.67 -2.42
CA PRO A 325 2.70 -10.57 -3.37
C PRO A 325 3.88 -10.68 -4.34
N PRO A 326 3.66 -10.52 -5.66
CA PRO A 326 4.74 -10.37 -6.62
C PRO A 326 5.70 -9.23 -6.24
N ARG A 327 7.01 -9.42 -6.47
CA ARG A 327 8.05 -8.50 -6.00
C ARG A 327 8.93 -7.96 -7.12
N TYR A 328 9.54 -6.81 -6.84
CA TYR A 328 10.63 -6.29 -7.65
C TYR A 328 11.87 -7.18 -7.53
N PRO A 329 12.72 -7.24 -8.56
CA PRO A 329 14.01 -7.94 -8.49
C PRO A 329 14.80 -7.57 -7.24
N PHE A 330 15.45 -8.56 -6.63
CA PHE A 330 16.31 -8.41 -5.44
C PHE A 330 15.60 -8.03 -4.13
N ALA A 331 14.28 -8.23 -4.01
CA ALA A 331 13.54 -7.90 -2.79
C ALA A 331 14.04 -8.63 -1.51
N HIS A 332 14.66 -9.81 -1.65
CA HIS A 332 15.20 -10.60 -0.54
C HIS A 332 16.73 -10.67 -0.55
N SER A 333 17.38 -9.75 -1.27
CA SER A 333 18.84 -9.74 -1.33
C SER A 333 19.43 -9.06 -0.09
N GLU A 334 20.31 -9.78 0.61
CA GLU A 334 21.13 -9.22 1.69
C GLU A 334 22.27 -8.31 1.15
N ASN A 335 22.58 -8.36 -0.14
CA ASN A 335 23.59 -7.49 -0.74
C ASN A 335 23.11 -6.02 -0.78
N PRO A 336 23.84 -5.06 -0.15
CA PRO A 336 23.41 -3.66 -0.08
C PRO A 336 23.21 -2.99 -1.44
N LEU A 337 24.03 -3.32 -2.44
CA LEU A 337 23.91 -2.77 -3.79
C LEU A 337 22.62 -3.27 -4.46
N LEU A 338 22.33 -4.55 -4.37
CA LEU A 338 21.13 -5.14 -4.95
C LEU A 338 19.85 -4.64 -4.27
N LYS A 339 19.89 -4.42 -2.94
CA LYS A 339 18.80 -3.78 -2.19
C LYS A 339 18.59 -2.32 -2.61
N ALA A 340 19.67 -1.55 -2.82
CA ALA A 340 19.58 -0.20 -3.36
C ALA A 340 18.97 -0.18 -4.78
N ILE A 341 19.33 -1.15 -5.63
CA ILE A 341 18.73 -1.32 -6.97
C ILE A 341 17.23 -1.63 -6.85
N ASN A 342 16.83 -2.52 -5.93
CA ASN A 342 15.42 -2.81 -5.67
C ASN A 342 14.62 -1.54 -5.31
N HIS A 343 15.09 -0.76 -4.33
CA HIS A 343 14.43 0.48 -3.94
C HIS A 343 14.37 1.50 -5.08
N GLN A 344 15.45 1.62 -5.85
CA GLN A 344 15.48 2.51 -7.01
C GLN A 344 14.46 2.09 -8.07
N LEU A 345 14.28 0.79 -8.31
CA LEU A 345 13.27 0.29 -9.24
C LEU A 345 11.84 0.60 -8.77
N ILE A 346 11.56 0.44 -7.47
CA ILE A 346 10.26 0.82 -6.88
C ILE A 346 10.01 2.31 -7.09
N LYS A 347 11.00 3.16 -6.79
CA LYS A 347 10.88 4.62 -6.96
C LYS A 347 10.69 5.04 -8.41
N ALA A 348 11.42 4.43 -9.34
CA ALA A 348 11.36 4.74 -10.78
C ALA A 348 10.03 4.29 -11.43
N LYS A 349 9.48 3.14 -11.01
CA LYS A 349 8.22 2.58 -11.55
C LYS A 349 7.27 2.20 -10.40
N PRO A 350 6.70 3.15 -9.65
CA PRO A 350 5.87 2.87 -8.48
C PRO A 350 4.47 2.31 -8.82
N GLY A 351 4.10 2.27 -10.11
CA GLY A 351 2.81 1.78 -10.56
C GLY A 351 2.56 0.31 -10.19
N PHE A 352 3.55 -0.56 -10.40
CA PHE A 352 3.45 -1.97 -10.06
C PHE A 352 3.38 -2.19 -8.53
N HIS A 353 4.20 -1.48 -7.76
CA HIS A 353 4.10 -1.46 -6.29
C HIS A 353 2.69 -1.12 -5.81
N LYS A 354 2.09 -0.03 -6.34
CA LYS A 354 0.72 0.37 -6.03
C LYS A 354 -0.32 -0.69 -6.44
N ALA A 355 -0.23 -1.22 -7.65
CA ALA A 355 -1.19 -2.22 -8.14
C ALA A 355 -1.12 -3.54 -7.35
N THR A 356 0.07 -3.88 -6.84
CA THR A 356 0.30 -5.09 -6.03
C THR A 356 -0.27 -4.95 -4.62
N LEU A 357 -0.07 -3.81 -3.97
CA LEU A 357 -0.36 -3.63 -2.54
C LEU A 357 -1.62 -2.81 -2.23
N LEU A 358 -2.24 -2.16 -3.23
CA LEU A 358 -3.44 -1.35 -3.06
C LEU A 358 -4.55 -1.80 -4.00
N LYS A 359 -5.36 -2.74 -3.51
CA LYS A 359 -6.57 -3.24 -4.18
C LYS A 359 -7.81 -2.40 -3.84
N PRO A 360 -8.84 -2.37 -4.71
CA PRO A 360 -10.08 -1.65 -4.46
C PRO A 360 -10.73 -1.98 -3.11
N VAL A 361 -10.66 -3.25 -2.67
CA VAL A 361 -11.25 -3.72 -1.41
C VAL A 361 -10.75 -2.95 -0.19
N HIS A 362 -9.48 -2.50 -0.17
CA HIS A 362 -8.90 -1.75 0.98
C HIS A 362 -9.63 -0.42 1.28
N LYS A 363 -10.47 0.07 0.36
CA LYS A 363 -11.24 1.30 0.55
C LYS A 363 -12.64 1.06 1.10
N THR A 364 -13.07 -0.19 1.25
CA THR A 364 -14.44 -0.55 1.58
C THR A 364 -14.58 -0.97 3.04
N ALA A 365 -15.80 -0.96 3.57
CA ALA A 365 -16.07 -1.41 4.94
C ALA A 365 -15.90 -2.93 5.08
N GLU A 366 -16.11 -3.70 4.01
CA GLU A 366 -15.98 -5.15 3.96
C GLU A 366 -14.55 -5.60 4.29
N PHE A 367 -13.53 -4.83 3.90
CA PHE A 367 -12.14 -5.12 4.23
C PHE A 367 -11.92 -5.21 5.74
N CYS A 368 -12.36 -4.20 6.49
CA CYS A 368 -12.32 -4.22 7.94
C CYS A 368 -13.29 -5.28 8.50
N GLY A 369 -14.46 -5.43 7.87
CA GLY A 369 -15.48 -6.40 8.24
C GLY A 369 -15.02 -7.85 8.18
N ALA A 370 -14.02 -8.19 7.36
CA ALA A 370 -13.46 -9.54 7.33
C ALA A 370 -12.96 -9.99 8.70
N CYS A 371 -12.36 -9.08 9.50
CA CYS A 371 -11.88 -9.39 10.85
C CYS A 371 -12.80 -8.82 11.96
N HIS A 372 -13.47 -7.70 11.71
CA HIS A 372 -14.36 -7.03 12.69
C HIS A 372 -15.82 -7.51 12.67
N LYS A 373 -16.06 -8.66 12.02
CA LYS A 373 -17.27 -9.46 12.12
C LYS A 373 -16.86 -10.91 12.38
N VAL A 374 -17.38 -11.46 13.48
CA VAL A 374 -16.98 -12.77 13.98
C VAL A 374 -18.21 -13.54 14.41
N HIS A 375 -18.15 -14.85 14.24
CA HIS A 375 -19.09 -15.81 14.80
C HIS A 375 -18.37 -17.07 15.23
N LEU A 376 -18.94 -17.78 16.20
CA LEU A 376 -18.43 -19.07 16.65
C LEU A 376 -19.21 -20.18 15.93
N PRO A 377 -18.61 -20.88 14.96
CA PRO A 377 -19.27 -21.97 14.27
C PRO A 377 -19.38 -23.21 15.17
N GLN A 378 -20.28 -24.12 14.81
CA GLN A 378 -20.44 -25.39 15.54
C GLN A 378 -19.16 -26.24 15.48
N THR A 379 -18.37 -26.14 14.42
CA THR A 379 -17.05 -26.78 14.31
C THR A 379 -16.04 -26.28 15.34
N PHE A 380 -16.25 -25.09 15.91
CA PHE A 380 -15.40 -24.55 16.98
C PHE A 380 -15.93 -24.93 18.37
N ASN A 381 -17.25 -24.83 18.60
CA ASN A 381 -17.83 -24.95 19.95
C ASN A 381 -18.61 -26.25 20.23
N HIS A 382 -18.82 -27.13 19.24
CA HIS A 382 -19.61 -28.37 19.32
C HIS A 382 -21.07 -28.20 19.82
N TYR A 383 -21.61 -27.00 19.77
CA TYR A 383 -22.96 -26.68 20.23
C TYR A 383 -23.85 -26.15 19.10
N LYS A 384 -23.67 -24.89 18.70
CA LYS A 384 -24.43 -24.23 17.63
C LYS A 384 -23.70 -22.99 17.15
N TRP A 385 -24.19 -22.40 16.06
CA TRP A 385 -23.73 -21.09 15.63
C TRP A 385 -24.04 -20.04 16.72
N LEU A 386 -23.02 -19.34 17.20
CA LEU A 386 -23.16 -18.23 18.14
C LEU A 386 -22.63 -16.94 17.52
N ARG A 387 -23.36 -15.85 17.74
CA ARG A 387 -22.92 -14.52 17.33
C ARG A 387 -21.71 -14.12 18.16
N GLY A 388 -20.63 -13.71 17.49
CA GLY A 388 -19.47 -13.07 18.11
C GLY A 388 -19.52 -11.55 17.94
N GLN A 389 -18.35 -10.92 18.02
CA GLN A 389 -18.19 -9.49 17.81
C GLN A 389 -18.63 -9.09 16.40
N ASN A 390 -19.38 -7.99 16.26
CA ASN A 390 -19.91 -7.60 14.96
C ASN A 390 -20.04 -6.08 14.85
N HIS A 391 -18.94 -5.43 14.48
CA HIS A 391 -18.91 -3.99 14.26
C HIS A 391 -19.42 -3.64 12.87
N TYR A 392 -19.13 -4.49 11.87
CA TYR A 392 -19.47 -4.24 10.48
C TYR A 392 -20.98 -4.10 10.28
N ASP A 393 -21.78 -5.05 10.76
CA ASP A 393 -23.23 -4.96 10.60
C ASP A 393 -23.80 -3.82 11.47
N SER A 394 -23.25 -3.59 12.67
CA SER A 394 -23.64 -2.45 13.51
C SER A 394 -23.39 -1.12 12.81
N PHE A 395 -22.28 -1.02 12.06
CA PHE A 395 -21.96 0.14 11.24
C PHE A 395 -22.90 0.29 10.07
N LEU A 396 -23.08 -0.78 9.31
CA LEU A 396 -23.96 -0.81 8.14
C LEU A 396 -25.41 -0.45 8.52
N PHE A 397 -25.87 -0.88 9.69
CA PHE A 397 -27.20 -0.56 10.23
C PHE A 397 -27.24 0.72 11.07
N SER A 398 -26.25 1.61 10.96
CA SER A 398 -26.31 2.96 11.52
C SER A 398 -26.73 3.98 10.46
N GLY A 399 -27.27 5.12 10.90
CA GLY A 399 -27.49 6.26 10.00
C GLY A 399 -26.18 6.89 9.50
N VAL A 400 -25.06 6.63 10.17
CA VAL A 400 -23.72 7.13 9.78
C VAL A 400 -23.26 6.53 8.46
N SER A 401 -23.53 5.24 8.22
CA SER A 401 -23.18 4.57 6.96
C SER A 401 -24.00 5.07 5.77
N GLY A 402 -25.18 5.64 6.02
CA GLY A 402 -26.15 6.05 5.00
C GLY A 402 -26.94 4.90 4.37
N HIS A 403 -26.76 3.66 4.81
CA HIS A 403 -27.48 2.50 4.24
C HIS A 403 -28.85 2.24 4.86
N ARG A 404 -29.06 2.68 6.11
CA ARG A 404 -30.28 2.39 6.87
C ARG A 404 -31.30 3.52 6.73
N ILE A 405 -32.57 3.20 6.46
CA ILE A 405 -33.66 4.18 6.23
C ILE A 405 -34.40 4.60 7.51
N ASP A 406 -34.39 3.76 8.55
CA ASP A 406 -35.10 3.94 9.82
C ASP A 406 -34.19 4.47 10.95
N SER A 407 -33.05 5.07 10.62
CA SER A 407 -32.19 5.68 11.64
C SER A 407 -32.77 7.00 12.13
N PHE A 408 -32.66 7.25 13.44
CA PHE A 408 -33.13 8.51 14.03
C PHE A 408 -32.16 9.69 13.78
N TYR A 409 -30.86 9.40 13.62
CA TYR A 409 -29.83 10.41 13.38
C TYR A 409 -29.02 10.06 12.13
N TYR A 410 -28.83 11.05 11.26
CA TYR A 410 -27.96 10.98 10.09
C TYR A 410 -26.94 12.12 10.14
N PRO A 411 -25.66 11.85 9.84
CA PRO A 411 -24.72 12.93 9.56
C PRO A 411 -25.13 13.65 8.26
N PRO A 412 -24.76 14.93 8.06
CA PRO A 412 -24.99 15.63 6.80
C PRO A 412 -24.39 14.93 5.57
N LYS A 413 -23.33 14.14 5.79
CA LYS A 413 -22.70 13.31 4.78
C LYS A 413 -22.46 11.91 5.34
N ALA A 414 -22.94 10.90 4.64
CA ALA A 414 -22.70 9.51 4.98
C ALA A 414 -21.20 9.18 4.96
N ILE A 415 -20.78 8.30 5.86
CA ILE A 415 -19.42 7.79 5.97
C ILE A 415 -19.41 6.39 5.36
N PRO A 416 -18.76 6.16 4.21
CA PRO A 416 -18.91 4.90 3.47
C PRO A 416 -17.99 3.77 3.95
N SER A 417 -17.01 4.04 4.81
CA SER A 417 -16.07 3.02 5.27
C SER A 417 -15.51 3.28 6.66
N CYS A 418 -15.07 2.21 7.33
CA CYS A 418 -14.47 2.28 8.66
C CYS A 418 -13.19 3.14 8.66
N ALA A 419 -12.40 3.06 7.59
CA ALA A 419 -11.15 3.79 7.42
C ALA A 419 -11.34 5.32 7.43
N ALA A 420 -12.52 5.82 7.03
CA ALA A 420 -12.81 7.26 7.06
C ALA A 420 -12.76 7.85 8.49
N CYS A 421 -13.08 7.06 9.52
CA CYS A 421 -12.96 7.46 10.92
C CYS A 421 -11.66 6.94 11.57
N HIS A 422 -11.28 5.68 11.32
CA HIS A 422 -10.17 5.02 12.01
C HIS A 422 -8.80 5.22 11.35
N MET A 423 -8.74 5.78 10.15
CA MET A 423 -7.50 6.10 9.44
C MET A 423 -7.49 7.57 8.96
N PRO A 424 -7.63 8.54 9.89
CA PRO A 424 -7.73 9.95 9.53
C PRO A 424 -6.47 10.43 8.80
N ALA A 425 -6.64 11.41 7.92
CA ALA A 425 -5.53 12.02 7.18
C ALA A 425 -4.56 12.73 8.13
N ARG A 426 -3.26 12.46 7.97
CA ARG A 426 -2.16 13.09 8.72
C ARG A 426 -1.17 13.71 7.73
N PRO A 427 -0.78 15.00 7.88
CA PRO A 427 0.24 15.60 7.03
C PRO A 427 1.51 14.76 7.00
N SER A 428 2.11 14.59 5.81
CA SER A 428 3.28 13.74 5.63
C SER A 428 3.95 14.03 4.29
N ASP A 429 5.27 13.88 4.25
CA ASP A 429 6.08 13.96 3.03
C ASP A 429 6.33 12.58 2.37
N ASP A 430 5.64 11.55 2.86
CA ASP A 430 5.68 10.18 2.33
C ASP A 430 5.41 10.17 0.80
N PRO A 431 6.08 9.31 0.00
CA PRO A 431 5.82 9.19 -1.44
C PRO A 431 4.35 8.90 -1.82
N ALA A 432 3.59 8.29 -0.92
CA ALA A 432 2.16 8.00 -1.04
C ALA A 432 1.27 9.18 -0.63
N ALA A 433 1.82 10.26 -0.06
CA ALA A 433 1.04 11.40 0.45
C ALA A 433 0.28 12.11 -0.67
N ARG A 434 -1.00 12.39 -0.45
CA ARG A 434 -1.90 13.09 -1.38
C ARG A 434 -2.80 14.04 -0.61
N ASP A 435 -3.40 14.99 -1.32
CA ASP A 435 -4.43 15.84 -0.73
C ASP A 435 -5.78 15.08 -0.69
N PHE A 436 -6.00 14.33 0.39
CA PHE A 436 -7.23 13.56 0.60
C PHE A 436 -8.41 14.43 1.07
N THR A 437 -8.12 15.62 1.61
CA THR A 437 -9.09 16.52 2.24
C THR A 437 -9.41 17.76 1.40
N ALA A 438 -8.82 17.87 0.20
CA ALA A 438 -8.89 19.06 -0.65
C ALA A 438 -8.45 20.36 0.07
N SER A 439 -7.53 20.23 1.02
CA SER A 439 -7.04 21.33 1.85
C SER A 439 -5.73 21.93 1.34
N GLY A 440 -5.19 21.42 0.23
CA GLY A 440 -3.88 21.76 -0.30
C GLY A 440 -2.70 21.13 0.47
N VAL A 441 -2.97 20.24 1.43
CA VAL A 441 -1.94 19.63 2.29
C VAL A 441 -1.80 18.15 1.93
N ALA A 442 -0.60 17.75 1.50
CA ALA A 442 -0.29 16.35 1.28
C ALA A 442 -0.32 15.59 2.61
N SER A 443 -1.03 14.46 2.63
CA SER A 443 -1.25 13.66 3.82
C SER A 443 -1.27 12.17 3.49
N VAL A 444 -1.07 11.34 4.50
CA VAL A 444 -1.28 9.88 4.46
C VAL A 444 -2.41 9.50 5.41
N HIS A 445 -3.00 8.33 5.18
CA HIS A 445 -3.94 7.76 6.15
C HIS A 445 -3.18 7.27 7.39
N SER A 446 -3.60 7.70 8.58
CA SER A 446 -3.03 7.19 9.83
C SER A 446 -3.23 5.69 9.95
N HIS A 447 -2.19 4.99 10.38
CA HIS A 447 -2.25 3.57 10.72
C HIS A 447 -2.17 3.35 12.24
N SER A 448 -2.48 4.38 13.04
CA SER A 448 -2.54 4.26 14.49
C SER A 448 -3.77 3.48 14.97
N PHE A 449 -4.85 3.51 14.18
CA PHE A 449 -6.15 2.90 14.50
C PHE A 449 -6.60 3.23 15.93
N ALA A 450 -6.42 4.50 16.31
CA ALA A 450 -6.72 4.96 17.66
C ALA A 450 -8.17 4.64 18.04
N ALA A 451 -8.34 4.10 19.25
CA ALA A 451 -9.61 3.68 19.84
C ALA A 451 -9.49 3.69 21.37
N ALA A 452 -10.47 3.12 22.07
CA ALA A 452 -10.53 3.19 23.54
C ALA A 452 -9.50 2.33 24.29
N ASN A 453 -8.84 1.36 23.64
CA ASN A 453 -7.93 0.46 24.34
C ASN A 453 -6.64 1.17 24.77
N THR A 454 -6.47 1.34 26.07
CA THR A 454 -5.24 1.74 26.75
C THR A 454 -4.67 0.63 27.63
N GLY A 455 -5.46 -0.41 27.92
CA GLY A 455 -5.08 -1.50 28.82
C GLY A 455 -3.90 -2.32 28.33
N VAL A 456 -3.82 -2.61 27.02
CA VAL A 456 -2.70 -3.39 26.46
C VAL A 456 -1.38 -2.63 26.61
N ALA A 457 -1.40 -1.31 26.41
CA ALA A 457 -0.21 -0.48 26.63
C ALA A 457 0.19 -0.48 28.12
N ALA A 458 -0.78 -0.37 29.03
CA ALA A 458 -0.51 -0.47 30.47
C ALA A 458 0.12 -1.82 30.86
N LEU A 459 -0.41 -2.95 30.35
CA LEU A 459 0.14 -4.29 30.61
C LEU A 459 1.57 -4.48 30.08
N ARG A 460 1.97 -3.71 29.08
CA ARG A 460 3.32 -3.73 28.49
C ARG A 460 4.28 -2.72 29.14
N GLY A 461 3.81 -1.94 30.11
CA GLY A 461 4.61 -0.90 30.77
C GLY A 461 4.79 0.38 29.93
N ASP A 462 3.97 0.60 28.91
CA ASP A 462 4.03 1.77 28.01
C ASP A 462 2.72 2.59 27.99
N ALA A 463 2.02 2.68 29.12
CA ALA A 463 0.68 3.27 29.27
C ALA A 463 0.49 4.68 28.66
N GLU A 464 1.52 5.53 28.69
CA GLU A 464 1.46 6.89 28.15
C GLU A 464 1.57 6.93 26.61
N SER A 465 2.04 5.84 25.99
CA SER A 465 2.34 5.77 24.57
C SER A 465 1.07 5.86 23.73
N GLY A 466 0.93 6.93 22.94
CA GLY A 466 -0.24 7.16 22.08
C GLY A 466 -1.53 7.49 22.86
N LEU A 467 -1.45 7.81 24.16
CA LEU A 467 -2.60 8.16 25.00
C LEU A 467 -3.25 9.47 24.56
N ALA A 468 -2.45 10.48 24.20
CA ALA A 468 -2.95 11.77 23.72
C ALA A 468 -3.80 11.61 22.44
N GLU A 469 -3.36 10.79 21.48
CA GLU A 469 -4.12 10.52 20.26
C GLU A 469 -5.44 9.79 20.56
N ARG A 470 -5.42 8.81 21.46
CA ARG A 470 -6.62 8.07 21.88
C ARG A 470 -7.62 8.97 22.60
N ARG A 471 -7.16 9.84 23.50
CA ARG A 471 -8.02 10.85 24.15
C ARG A 471 -8.64 11.79 23.14
N ALA A 472 -7.84 12.31 22.19
CA ALA A 472 -8.35 13.17 21.13
C ALA A 472 -9.37 12.46 20.22
N PHE A 473 -9.18 11.15 19.96
CA PHE A 473 -10.15 10.35 19.20
C PHE A 473 -11.46 10.14 19.95
N LEU A 474 -11.39 9.93 21.27
CA LEU A 474 -12.56 9.71 22.13
C LEU A 474 -13.29 11.01 22.51
N ASP A 475 -12.70 12.17 22.24
CA ASP A 475 -13.27 13.45 22.60
C ASP A 475 -14.61 13.70 21.87
N ASP A 476 -15.62 14.11 22.64
CA ASP A 476 -17.05 14.14 22.28
C ASP A 476 -17.61 12.85 21.66
N ALA A 477 -16.97 11.68 21.82
CA ALA A 477 -17.52 10.42 21.31
C ALA A 477 -18.89 10.12 21.94
N VAL A 478 -19.01 10.43 23.24
CA VAL A 478 -20.19 10.27 24.08
C VAL A 478 -20.47 11.57 24.80
N ARG A 479 -21.76 11.88 24.94
CA ARG A 479 -22.23 12.98 25.77
C ARG A 479 -23.14 12.46 26.87
N VAL A 480 -22.89 12.91 28.09
CA VAL A 480 -23.78 12.72 29.24
C VAL A 480 -24.52 14.04 29.47
N ASP A 481 -25.84 13.99 29.34
CA ASP A 481 -26.74 15.11 29.55
C ASP A 481 -27.52 14.88 30.84
N LEU A 482 -27.24 15.66 31.88
CA LEU A 482 -28.09 15.70 33.06
C LEU A 482 -29.36 16.46 32.69
N PHE A 483 -30.48 15.75 32.58
CA PHE A 483 -31.71 16.25 31.99
C PHE A 483 -32.60 16.91 33.03
N ALA A 484 -32.91 16.18 34.10
CA ALA A 484 -33.79 16.63 35.16
C ALA A 484 -33.31 16.14 36.52
N LEU A 485 -33.59 16.92 37.56
CA LEU A 485 -33.48 16.51 38.94
C LEU A 485 -34.84 16.70 39.61
N GLN A 486 -35.30 15.68 40.32
CA GLN A 486 -36.61 15.69 40.98
C GLN A 486 -36.44 15.21 42.43
N GLY A 487 -37.06 15.90 43.41
CA GLY A 487 -37.15 15.37 44.78
C GLY A 487 -38.16 14.23 44.88
N GLU A 488 -38.10 13.44 45.95
CA GLU A 488 -39.07 12.35 46.21
C GLU A 488 -40.52 12.83 46.32
N GLU A 489 -40.75 14.06 46.81
CA GLU A 489 -42.07 14.70 46.80
C GLU A 489 -42.13 15.77 45.70
N GLU A 490 -42.85 15.45 44.62
CA GLU A 490 -43.07 16.32 43.46
C GLU A 490 -43.68 17.69 43.86
N ALA A 491 -44.45 17.69 44.96
CA ALA A 491 -45.09 18.87 45.53
C ALA A 491 -44.15 19.80 46.32
N GLU A 492 -43.00 19.33 46.81
CA GLU A 492 -42.11 20.12 47.69
C GLU A 492 -40.92 20.76 46.96
N THR A 493 -40.48 20.20 45.82
CA THR A 493 -39.24 20.63 45.15
C THR A 493 -39.41 21.05 43.69
N GLY A 494 -40.48 20.60 43.03
CA GLY A 494 -40.67 20.78 41.58
C GLY A 494 -39.63 20.05 40.74
N GLU A 495 -39.90 19.86 39.44
CA GLU A 495 -38.91 19.36 38.49
C GLU A 495 -37.88 20.45 38.16
N ILE A 496 -36.61 20.21 38.46
CA ILE A 496 -35.50 21.11 38.11
C ILE A 496 -34.92 20.64 36.77
N ALA A 497 -35.36 21.28 35.69
CA ALA A 497 -34.87 21.03 34.33
C ALA A 497 -34.87 22.33 33.51
N PRO A 498 -33.88 22.54 32.60
CA PRO A 498 -32.68 21.72 32.38
C PRO A 498 -31.56 22.02 33.38
N LEU A 499 -30.74 21.02 33.74
CA LEU A 499 -29.68 21.14 34.75
C LEU A 499 -28.39 21.83 34.27
N ARG A 500 -28.32 22.33 33.03
CA ARG A 500 -27.12 22.99 32.49
C ARG A 500 -27.43 24.43 32.05
N PRO A 501 -26.47 25.37 32.18
CA PRO A 501 -25.07 25.17 32.61
C PRO A 501 -24.85 25.18 34.14
N THR A 502 -25.85 25.55 34.92
CA THR A 502 -25.77 25.68 36.38
C THR A 502 -26.46 24.51 37.07
N LEU A 503 -25.72 23.81 37.94
CA LEU A 503 -26.27 22.75 38.78
C LEU A 503 -26.97 23.37 40.01
N PRO A 504 -28.14 22.86 40.42
CA PRO A 504 -28.82 23.34 41.61
C PRO A 504 -28.07 22.91 42.89
N ASN A 505 -28.21 23.69 43.96
CA ASN A 505 -27.82 23.25 45.30
C ASN A 505 -28.79 22.17 45.79
N LEU A 506 -28.26 21.13 46.42
CA LEU A 506 -29.05 20.05 47.01
C LEU A 506 -29.13 20.24 48.52
N GLU A 507 -30.30 20.02 49.11
CA GLU A 507 -30.47 20.02 50.56
C GLU A 507 -29.99 18.69 51.14
N ALA A 508 -29.13 18.77 52.15
CA ALA A 508 -28.60 17.59 52.83
C ALA A 508 -29.74 16.80 53.51
N GLY A 509 -29.69 15.47 53.39
CA GLY A 509 -30.69 14.57 53.97
C GLY A 509 -31.93 14.34 53.11
N LYS A 510 -32.11 15.07 52.00
CA LYS A 510 -33.17 14.81 51.02
C LYS A 510 -32.73 13.80 49.96
N ARG A 511 -33.70 13.08 49.39
CA ARG A 511 -33.51 12.16 48.27
C ARG A 511 -33.90 12.83 46.95
N TYR A 512 -33.08 12.60 45.93
CA TYR A 512 -33.26 13.16 44.60
C TYR A 512 -33.14 12.05 43.55
N ARG A 513 -34.01 12.08 42.54
CA ARG A 513 -33.86 11.33 41.29
C ARG A 513 -33.15 12.22 40.27
N LEU A 514 -32.06 11.70 39.71
CA LEU A 514 -31.33 12.32 38.62
C LEU A 514 -31.61 11.56 37.32
N ASP A 515 -32.25 12.24 36.37
CA ASP A 515 -32.47 11.70 35.03
C ASP A 515 -31.31 12.14 34.14
N ALA A 516 -30.51 11.16 33.69
CA ALA A 516 -29.37 11.36 32.82
C ALA A 516 -29.58 10.67 31.46
N VAL A 517 -29.26 11.38 30.38
CA VAL A 517 -29.27 10.84 29.02
C VAL A 517 -27.84 10.66 28.55
N VAL A 518 -27.46 9.43 28.21
CA VAL A 518 -26.16 9.12 27.62
C VAL A 518 -26.35 8.83 26.13
N ARG A 519 -25.64 9.56 25.27
CA ARG A 519 -25.76 9.40 23.82
C ARG A 519 -24.42 9.46 23.11
N THR A 520 -24.25 8.63 22.10
CA THR A 520 -23.11 8.70 21.17
C THR A 520 -23.30 9.84 20.17
N LEU A 521 -22.24 10.59 19.88
CA LEU A 521 -22.30 11.71 18.93
C LEU A 521 -21.54 11.44 17.62
N LYS A 522 -20.39 10.78 17.71
CA LYS A 522 -19.45 10.59 16.58
C LYS A 522 -19.34 9.13 16.12
N LEU A 523 -20.03 8.19 16.77
CA LEU A 523 -19.92 6.76 16.48
C LEU A 523 -20.91 6.33 15.40
N GLY A 524 -20.41 5.52 14.47
CA GLY A 524 -21.21 4.78 13.51
C GLY A 524 -21.59 3.37 13.95
N HIS A 525 -21.19 2.90 15.12
CA HIS A 525 -21.46 1.55 15.62
C HIS A 525 -21.78 1.59 17.12
N HIS A 526 -22.22 0.45 17.68
CA HIS A 526 -22.49 0.35 19.11
C HIS A 526 -21.28 0.74 19.98
N LEU A 527 -21.59 1.29 21.15
CA LEU A 527 -20.65 1.54 22.24
C LEU A 527 -21.03 0.68 23.45
N THR A 528 -20.12 -0.08 24.06
CA THR A 528 -18.82 -0.46 23.50
C THR A 528 -19.00 -1.53 22.43
N GLN A 529 -17.99 -1.70 21.60
CA GLN A 529 -17.83 -2.86 20.74
C GLN A 529 -16.35 -3.28 20.83
N GLY A 530 -16.04 -4.49 20.34
CA GLY A 530 -14.75 -5.13 20.54
C GLY A 530 -14.95 -6.35 21.43
N THR A 531 -14.07 -6.52 22.41
CA THR A 531 -14.27 -7.43 23.55
C THR A 531 -15.39 -6.91 24.47
N ALA A 532 -16.61 -6.76 23.94
CA ALA A 532 -17.77 -6.26 24.69
C ALA A 532 -18.20 -7.23 25.82
N ASP A 533 -17.73 -8.48 25.75
CA ASP A 533 -17.77 -9.47 26.82
C ASP A 533 -16.84 -9.14 27.99
N SER A 534 -15.83 -8.28 27.80
CA SER A 534 -14.92 -7.81 28.86
C SER A 534 -14.94 -6.29 29.09
N ASN A 535 -15.46 -5.50 28.16
CA ASN A 535 -15.45 -4.04 28.24
C ASN A 535 -16.65 -3.54 29.04
N GLU A 536 -16.37 -2.91 30.18
CA GLU A 536 -17.40 -2.28 31.01
C GLU A 536 -17.46 -0.78 30.75
N LEU A 537 -18.68 -0.22 30.81
CA LEU A 537 -18.93 1.21 30.90
C LEU A 537 -19.62 1.49 32.22
N TRP A 538 -19.15 2.51 32.93
CA TRP A 538 -19.81 3.02 34.10
C TRP A 538 -19.89 4.54 34.03
N LEU A 539 -20.91 5.09 34.67
CA LEU A 539 -21.05 6.52 34.89
C LEU A 539 -20.77 6.78 36.37
N GLU A 540 -19.70 7.52 36.66
CA GLU A 540 -19.40 7.97 38.02
C GLU A 540 -20.03 9.35 38.25
N ILE A 541 -20.91 9.44 39.26
CA ILE A 541 -21.54 10.68 39.69
C ILE A 541 -21.01 11.02 41.08
N SER A 542 -20.37 12.18 41.21
CA SER A 542 -19.88 12.70 42.48
C SER A 542 -20.74 13.89 42.93
N VAL A 543 -21.32 13.79 44.12
CA VAL A 543 -21.98 14.91 44.83
C VAL A 543 -21.04 15.39 45.94
N ARG A 544 -20.78 16.69 46.01
CA ARG A 544 -19.86 17.29 47.00
C ARG A 544 -20.59 18.36 47.80
N ALA A 545 -20.31 18.45 49.10
CA ALA A 545 -20.72 19.60 49.89
C ALA A 545 -19.94 20.84 49.41
N GLY A 546 -20.66 21.93 49.12
CA GLY A 546 -20.10 23.20 48.69
C GLY A 546 -19.49 24.01 49.83
#